data_AF-A0A1J7IFT1-F1
#
_entry.id   AF-A0A1J7IFT1-F1
#
_cell.length_a   1.000
_cell.length_b   1.000
_cell.length_c   1.000
_cell.angle_alpha   90.00
_cell.angle_beta   90.00
_cell.angle_gamma   90.00
#
_symmetry.space_group_name_H-M   'P 1'
#
loop_
_entity.id
_entity.type
_entity.pdbx_description
1 polymer ?
#
loop_
_entity_poly.entity_id
_entity_poly.type
_entity_poly.pdbx_seq_one_letter_code
_entity_poly.pdbx_strand_id
1 'polypeptide(L)' 'MKFTIISMFALVSVVLAVSQEEHNEFIKRQANTAGNVPVNVAAMTDKDGNVVLFDSNNVYLDSAAKGL' A
#
# COMPACT_ATOMS: atom_id res chain seq x y z
N MET A 1 23.51 -35.35 28.80
CA MET A 1 24.11 -34.01 29.03
C MET A 1 24.93 -33.50 27.83
N LYS A 2 25.64 -34.34 27.07
CA LYS A 2 26.51 -33.90 25.96
C LYS A 2 25.76 -33.17 24.82
N PHE A 3 24.53 -33.59 24.52
CA PHE A 3 23.71 -32.98 23.46
C PHE A 3 23.01 -31.68 23.86
N THR A 4 22.92 -31.39 25.17
CA THR A 4 22.25 -30.20 25.70
C THR A 4 22.99 -28.91 25.35
N ILE A 5 24.32 -28.98 25.33
CA ILE A 5 25.17 -27.84 24.98
C ILE A 5 25.03 -27.55 23.48
N ILE A 6 25.05 -28.58 22.64
CA ILE A 6 24.90 -28.47 21.18
C ILE A 6 23.53 -27.89 20.81
N SER A 7 22.45 -28.36 21.46
CA SER A 7 21.10 -27.81 21.23
C SER A 7 20.98 -26.34 21.64
N MET A 8 21.71 -25.92 22.69
CA MET A 8 21.68 -24.52 23.13
C MET A 8 22.40 -23.60 22.15
N PHE A 9 23.54 -24.03 21.61
CA PHE A 9 24.24 -23.27 20.55
C PHE A 9 23.42 -23.18 19.26
N ALA A 10 22.72 -24.24 18.88
CA ALA A 10 21.82 -24.22 17.73
C ALA A 10 20.67 -23.21 17.92
N LEU A 11 20.05 -23.18 19.10
CA LEU A 11 18.98 -22.22 19.40
C LEU A 11 19.47 -20.77 19.34
N VAL A 12 20.67 -20.49 19.88
CA VAL A 12 21.29 -19.16 19.83
C VAL A 12 21.60 -18.75 18.39
N SER A 13 22.06 -19.66 17.54
CA SER A 13 22.32 -19.35 16.12
C SER A 13 21.06 -18.96 15.35
N VAL A 14 19.90 -19.58 15.66
CA VAL A 14 18.62 -19.25 15.01
C VAL A 14 18.15 -17.87 15.44
N VAL A 15 18.31 -17.50 16.72
CA VAL A 15 17.95 -16.16 17.22
C VAL A 15 18.82 -15.06 16.61
N LEU A 16 20.11 -15.33 16.38
CA LEU A 16 21.01 -14.37 15.74
C LEU A 16 20.86 -14.32 14.20
N ALA A 17 20.39 -15.41 13.58
CA ALA A 17 20.16 -15.49 12.15
C ALA A 17 18.77 -14.96 11.73
N VAL A 18 17.83 -14.83 12.68
CA VAL A 18 16.57 -14.13 12.43
C VAL A 18 16.88 -12.63 12.37
N SER A 19 17.30 -12.16 11.20
CA SER A 19 17.22 -10.73 10.91
C SER A 19 15.75 -10.35 10.99
N GLN A 20 15.42 -9.33 11.76
CA GLN A 20 14.08 -8.75 11.81
C GLN A 20 13.76 -7.98 10.53
N GLU A 21 13.98 -8.58 9.36
CA GLU A 21 13.64 -8.01 8.05
C GLU A 21 12.46 -8.73 7.39
N GLU A 22 11.65 -9.44 8.17
CA GLU A 22 10.26 -9.73 7.80
C GLU A 22 9.29 -8.76 8.48
N HIS A 23 9.70 -7.50 8.63
CA HIS A 23 8.67 -6.48 8.53
C HIS A 23 8.31 -6.47 7.05
N ASN A 24 7.24 -7.19 6.71
CA ASN A 24 6.46 -6.97 5.50
C ASN A 24 6.45 -5.45 5.29
N GLU A 25 7.31 -4.96 4.42
CA GLU A 25 6.96 -3.85 3.58
C GLU A 25 5.77 -4.40 2.80
N PHE A 26 4.60 -4.37 3.43
CA PHE A 26 3.37 -4.10 2.73
C PHE A 26 3.81 -3.02 1.77
N ILE A 27 3.95 -3.38 0.49
CA ILE A 27 4.14 -2.40 -0.56
C ILE A 27 2.99 -1.46 -0.31
N LYS A 28 3.28 -0.34 0.37
CA LYS A 28 2.28 0.66 0.71
C LYS A 28 1.90 1.10 -0.67
N ARG A 29 0.76 0.60 -1.17
CA ARG A 29 0.13 1.11 -2.39
C ARG A 29 0.30 2.59 -2.27
N GLN A 30 1.12 3.19 -3.14
CA GLN A 30 1.68 4.52 -2.94
C GLN A 30 0.56 5.38 -2.40
N ALA A 31 0.58 5.62 -1.07
CA ALA A 31 -0.41 6.48 -0.47
C ALA A 31 -0.04 7.80 -1.08
N ASN A 32 -0.80 8.23 -2.08
CA ASN A 32 -0.45 9.39 -2.84
C ASN A 32 -0.59 10.59 -1.89
N THR A 33 0.47 10.89 -1.16
CA THR A 33 0.53 12.03 -0.25
C THR A 33 0.64 13.33 -1.04
N ALA A 34 0.87 13.26 -2.36
CA ALA A 34 0.73 14.39 -3.26
C ALA A 34 -0.76 14.55 -3.62
N GLY A 35 -1.49 15.35 -2.85
CA GLY A 35 -2.83 15.81 -3.22
C GLY A 35 -3.95 15.54 -2.22
N ASN A 36 -3.65 14.98 -1.04
CA ASN A 36 -4.63 14.81 0.03
C ASN A 36 -5.83 13.90 -0.32
N VAL A 37 -5.75 13.12 -1.41
CA VAL A 37 -6.83 12.22 -1.86
C VAL A 37 -6.78 10.91 -1.06
N PRO A 38 -7.80 10.60 -0.24
CA PRO A 38 -7.82 9.37 0.54
C PRO A 38 -7.75 8.11 -0.34
N VAL A 39 -7.10 7.05 0.16
CA VAL A 39 -6.93 5.79 -0.59
C VAL A 39 -8.23 4.99 -0.78
N ASN A 40 -9.29 5.39 -0.08
CA ASN A 40 -10.59 4.72 -0.04
C ASN A 40 -11.69 5.50 -0.80
N VAL A 41 -11.33 6.52 -1.58
CA VAL A 41 -12.29 7.28 -2.39
C VAL A 41 -11.92 7.25 -3.86
N ALA A 42 -12.90 7.47 -4.73
CA ALA A 42 -12.67 7.58 -6.17
C ALA A 42 -11.82 8.82 -6.49
N ALA A 43 -10.89 8.66 -7.42
CA ALA A 43 -9.96 9.69 -7.86
C ALA A 43 -9.90 9.74 -9.40
N MET A 44 -9.46 10.87 -9.95
CA MET A 44 -9.22 11.06 -11.38
C MET A 44 -7.91 11.83 -11.60
N THR A 45 -7.44 11.90 -12.84
CA THR A 45 -6.26 12.69 -13.22
C THR A 45 -6.70 13.99 -13.87
N ASP A 46 -6.13 15.12 -13.47
CA ASP A 46 -6.36 16.41 -14.11
C ASP A 46 -5.55 16.57 -15.42
N LYS A 47 -5.77 17.69 -16.12
CA LYS A 47 -5.09 18.01 -17.38
C LYS A 47 -3.56 18.14 -17.26
N ASP A 48 -3.06 18.41 -16.05
CA ASP A 48 -1.64 18.62 -15.76
C ASP A 48 -0.98 17.33 -15.23
N GLY A 49 -1.75 16.24 -15.13
CA GLY A 49 -1.28 14.93 -14.68
C GLY A 49 -1.35 14.70 -13.17
N ASN A 50 -1.97 15.59 -12.40
CA ASN A 50 -2.12 15.42 -10.96
C ASN A 50 -3.30 14.52 -10.63
N VAL A 51 -3.18 13.76 -9.53
CA VAL A 51 -4.29 12.97 -9.00
C VAL A 51 -5.16 13.84 -8.10
N VAL A 52 -6.45 13.92 -8.43
CA VAL A 52 -7.45 14.72 -7.73
C VAL A 52 -8.67 13.85 -7.36
N LEU A 53 -9.52 14.34 -6.45
CA LEU A 53 -10.79 13.70 -6.14
C LEU A 53 -11.66 13.61 -7.39
N PHE A 54 -12.38 12.50 -7.53
CA PHE A 54 -13.32 12.34 -8.63
C PHE A 54 -14.46 13.36 -8.54
N ASP A 55 -14.67 14.13 -9.61
CA ASP A 55 -15.77 15.08 -9.73
C ASP A 55 -16.77 14.61 -10.78
N SER A 56 -17.95 14.18 -10.32
CA SER A 56 -19.03 13.71 -11.19
C SER A 56 -19.63 14.80 -12.06
N ASN A 57 -19.48 16.08 -11.72
CA ASN A 57 -20.03 17.19 -12.52
C ASN A 57 -19.33 17.33 -13.87
N ASN A 58 -18.08 16.86 -13.96
CA ASN A 58 -17.28 16.89 -15.18
C ASN A 58 -17.35 15.57 -15.96
N VAL A 59 -18.22 14.63 -15.54
CA VAL A 59 -18.43 13.37 -16.25
C VAL A 59 -19.44 13.59 -17.36
N TYR A 60 -19.08 13.18 -18.58
CA TYR A 60 -20.05 13.14 -19.67
C TYR A 60 -21.15 12.12 -19.36
N LEU A 61 -22.37 12.60 -19.19
CA LEU A 61 -23.57 11.79 -19.01
C LEU A 61 -24.39 11.82 -20.29
N ASP A 62 -24.33 10.73 -21.06
CA ASP A 62 -25.05 10.61 -22.33
C ASP A 62 -26.57 10.77 -22.18
N SER A 63 -27.15 10.27 -21.08
CA SER A 63 -28.58 10.44 -20.77
C SER A 63 -28.97 11.90 -20.58
N ALA A 64 -28.16 12.68 -19.87
CA ALA A 64 -28.39 14.12 -19.67
C ALA A 64 -28.20 14.90 -20.99
N ALA A 65 -27.19 14.53 -21.79
CA ALA A 65 -26.97 15.12 -23.12
C ALA A 65 -28.12 14.84 -24.09
N LYS A 66 -28.81 13.70 -23.94
CA LYS A 66 -29.98 13.30 -24.70
C LYS A 66 -31.32 13.80 -24.12
N GLY A 67 -31.29 14.52 -22.99
CA GLY A 67 -32.49 15.09 -22.37
C GLY A 67 -33.45 14.06 -21.79
N LEU A 68 -32.95 12.91 -21.34
CA LEU A 68 -33.71 11.81 -20.72
C LEU A 68 -33.84 11.99 -19.21
#